data_AF-A0AAN5D2I5-F1
#
_entry.id   AF-A0AAN5D2I5-F1
#
_cell.length_a   1.000
_cell.length_b   1.000
_cell.length_c   1.000
_cell.angle_alpha   90.00
_cell.angle_beta   90.00
_cell.angle_gamma   90.00
#
_symmetry.space_group_name_H-M   'P 1'
#
loop_
_entity.id
_entity.type
_entity.pdbx_description
1 polymer ?
#
loop_
_entity_poly.entity_id
_entity_poly.type
_entity_poly.pdbx_seq_one_letter_code
_entity_poly.pdbx_strand_id
1 'polypeptide(L)'
;STLLGAGTIAFGYEPFVTVSASGYMFDSYDDPVVNLKDSQIYKMFVKALGGSLLGTAVPEEPKFAGILPRFNHSYEPDYRVQTGSRNIEDIAKIVSFGG
;
A
#
# COMPACT_ATOMS: atom_id res chain seq x y z
N SER A 1 -21.76 -7.23 -5.78
CA SER A 1 -20.57 -8.10 -5.72
C SER A 1 -20.23 -8.80 -7.04
N THR A 2 -21.11 -8.81 -8.04
CA THR A 2 -20.93 -9.58 -9.29
C THR A 2 -20.09 -8.88 -10.35
N LEU A 3 -20.09 -7.53 -10.39
CA LEU A 3 -19.38 -6.74 -11.41
C LEU A 3 -17.86 -6.67 -11.15
N LEU A 4 -17.45 -6.55 -9.88
CA LEU A 4 -16.05 -6.65 -9.47
C LEU A 4 -15.48 -8.04 -9.77
N GLY A 5 -16.26 -9.10 -9.54
CA GLY A 5 -15.90 -10.48 -9.88
C GLY A 5 -15.77 -10.74 -11.38
N ALA A 6 -16.62 -10.12 -12.20
CA ALA A 6 -16.52 -10.22 -13.66
C ALA A 6 -15.31 -9.46 -14.22
N GLY A 7 -15.00 -8.30 -13.62
CA GLY A 7 -13.79 -7.53 -13.95
C GLY A 7 -12.52 -8.31 -13.61
N THR A 8 -12.42 -8.88 -12.40
CA THR A 8 -11.23 -9.64 -11.98
C THR A 8 -10.96 -10.85 -12.88
N ILE A 9 -11.98 -11.61 -13.29
CA ILE A 9 -11.81 -12.76 -14.21
C ILE A 9 -11.31 -12.30 -15.59
N ALA A 10 -11.83 -11.18 -16.11
CA ALA A 10 -11.41 -10.64 -17.42
C ALA A 10 -9.94 -10.15 -17.43
N PHE A 11 -9.40 -9.78 -16.26
CA PHE A 11 -8.01 -9.33 -16.09
C PHE A 11 -7.05 -10.42 -15.59
N GLY A 12 -7.48 -11.69 -15.57
CA GLY A 12 -6.62 -12.82 -15.20
C GLY A 12 -6.35 -12.94 -13.69
N TYR A 13 -7.25 -12.43 -12.86
CA TYR A 13 -7.12 -12.52 -11.41
C TYR A 13 -7.42 -13.94 -10.92
N GLU A 14 -6.47 -14.54 -10.20
CA GLU A 14 -6.65 -15.79 -9.47
C GLU A 14 -6.76 -15.51 -7.96
N PRO A 15 -7.70 -16.17 -7.24
CA PRO A 15 -7.88 -15.95 -5.80
C PRO A 15 -6.70 -16.44 -4.95
N PHE A 16 -5.82 -17.25 -5.53
CA PHE A 16 -4.59 -17.73 -4.90
C PHE A 16 -3.42 -17.43 -5.81
N VAL A 17 -2.37 -16.86 -5.25
CA VAL A 17 -1.12 -16.55 -5.97
C VAL A 17 0.04 -17.16 -5.21
N THR A 18 1.02 -17.69 -5.94
CA THR A 18 2.28 -18.16 -5.35
C THR A 18 3.31 -17.02 -5.45
N VAL A 19 3.76 -16.55 -4.30
CA VAL A 19 4.73 -15.44 -4.19
C VAL A 19 5.86 -15.85 -3.24
N SER A 20 7.03 -15.23 -3.37
CA SER A 20 8.11 -15.45 -2.41
C SER A 20 7.72 -14.90 -1.03
N ALA A 21 8.24 -15.52 0.03
CA ALA A 21 8.04 -15.00 1.39
C ALA A 21 8.58 -13.57 1.54
N SER A 22 9.69 -13.23 0.88
CA SER A 22 10.24 -11.87 0.89
C SER A 22 9.34 -10.88 0.15
N GLY A 23 8.78 -11.26 -1.00
CA GLY A 23 7.84 -10.44 -1.77
C GLY A 23 6.54 -10.20 -1.02
N TYR A 24 6.03 -11.21 -0.33
CA TYR A 24 4.85 -11.09 0.51
C TYR A 24 5.09 -10.19 1.74
N MET A 25 6.25 -10.33 2.38
CA MET A 25 6.52 -9.63 3.64
C MET A 25 7.06 -8.22 3.44
N PHE A 26 8.05 -8.02 2.56
CA PHE A 26 8.89 -6.80 2.55
C PHE A 26 9.15 -6.20 1.18
N ASP A 27 9.34 -6.98 0.11
CA ASP A 27 9.75 -6.43 -1.19
C ASP A 27 8.57 -5.92 -2.02
N SER A 28 7.35 -6.27 -1.63
CA SER A 28 6.13 -6.28 -2.44
C SER A 28 6.14 -7.31 -3.57
N TYR A 29 4.95 -7.69 -4.04
CA TYR A 29 4.77 -8.55 -5.20
C TYR A 29 3.91 -7.86 -6.27
N ASP A 30 3.98 -8.37 -7.50
CA ASP A 30 3.18 -7.89 -8.62
C ASP A 30 1.74 -8.39 -8.48
N ASP A 31 0.84 -7.51 -8.05
CA ASP A 31 -0.59 -7.78 -7.98
C ASP A 31 -1.29 -7.10 -9.17
N PRO A 32 -1.99 -7.87 -10.04
CA PRO A 32 -2.63 -7.33 -11.22
C PRO A 32 -3.64 -6.21 -10.93
N VAL A 33 -4.33 -6.24 -9.79
CA VAL A 33 -5.34 -5.23 -9.42
C VAL A 33 -4.68 -3.97 -8.87
N VAL A 34 -3.65 -4.12 -8.04
CA VAL A 34 -2.85 -2.99 -7.57
C VAL A 34 -2.16 -2.29 -8.75
N ASN A 35 -1.57 -3.06 -9.66
CA ASN A 35 -0.84 -2.54 -10.81
C ASN A 35 -1.75 -2.01 -11.93
N LEU A 36 -2.99 -2.47 -12.03
CA LEU A 36 -3.97 -1.93 -12.98
C LEU A 36 -4.17 -0.42 -12.78
N LYS A 37 -4.06 0.07 -11.53
CA LYS A 37 -4.16 1.50 -11.20
C LYS A 37 -3.10 2.34 -11.89
N ASP A 38 -1.91 1.78 -12.14
CA ASP A 38 -0.81 2.47 -12.80
C ASP A 38 -0.86 2.41 -14.33
N SER A 39 -1.68 1.51 -14.89
CA SER A 39 -1.88 1.40 -16.33
C SER A 39 -2.45 2.69 -16.94
N GLN A 40 -1.80 3.17 -18.00
CA GLN A 40 -2.27 4.35 -18.75
C GLN A 40 -3.65 4.11 -19.38
N ILE A 41 -3.91 2.89 -19.84
CA ILE A 41 -5.19 2.50 -20.43
C ILE A 41 -6.29 2.63 -19.38
N TYR A 42 -6.04 2.12 -18.17
CA TYR A 42 -6.97 2.23 -17.05
C TYR A 42 -7.29 3.68 -16.68
N LYS A 43 -6.25 4.51 -16.52
CA LYS A 43 -6.40 5.94 -16.24
C LYS A 43 -7.20 6.65 -17.34
N MET A 44 -7.02 6.28 -18.60
CA MET A 44 -7.77 6.83 -19.72
C MET A 44 -9.26 6.45 -19.66
N PHE A 45 -9.58 5.19 -19.38
CA PHE A 45 -10.96 4.72 -19.24
C PHE A 45 -11.67 5.38 -18.05
N VAL A 46 -11.04 5.43 -16.87
CA VAL A 46 -11.62 6.08 -15.69
C VAL A 46 -11.86 7.57 -15.97
N LYS A 47 -10.93 8.25 -16.65
CA LYS A 47 -11.09 9.65 -17.04
C LYS A 47 -12.23 9.85 -18.05
N ALA A 48 -12.35 8.96 -19.05
CA ALA A 48 -13.43 9.01 -20.04
C ALA A 48 -14.81 8.76 -19.40
N LEU A 49 -14.89 7.97 -18.33
CA LEU A 49 -16.10 7.66 -17.58
C LEU A 49 -16.39 8.63 -16.42
N GLY A 50 -15.73 9.80 -16.38
CA GLY A 50 -16.02 10.84 -15.39
C GLY A 50 -15.43 10.61 -14.00
N GLY A 51 -14.33 9.85 -13.89
CA GLY A 51 -13.61 9.62 -12.64
C GLY A 51 -14.07 8.41 -11.84
N SER A 52 -15.04 7.63 -12.35
CA SER A 52 -15.47 6.38 -11.74
C SER A 52 -15.49 5.26 -12.77
N LEU A 53 -15.08 4.07 -12.36
CA LEU A 53 -15.33 2.88 -13.16
C LEU A 53 -16.68 2.31 -12.71
N LEU A 54 -17.70 2.42 -13.56
CA LEU A 54 -19.03 1.85 -13.32
C LEU A 54 -19.64 2.27 -11.97
N GLY A 55 -19.48 3.54 -11.58
CA GLY A 55 -20.02 4.11 -10.34
C GLY A 55 -19.23 3.76 -9.07
N THR A 56 -18.10 3.07 -9.19
CA THR A 56 -17.20 2.79 -8.06
C THR A 56 -15.94 3.64 -8.18
N ALA A 57 -15.62 4.37 -7.11
CA ALA A 57 -14.32 5.02 -6.97
C ALA A 57 -13.27 3.93 -6.73
N VAL A 58 -12.17 4.04 -7.46
CA VAL A 58 -11.04 3.13 -7.33
C VAL A 58 -10.31 3.51 -6.04
N PRO A 59 -10.13 2.61 -5.08
CA PRO A 59 -9.42 2.95 -3.85
C PRO A 59 -7.97 3.31 -4.19
N GLU A 60 -7.50 4.45 -3.67
CA GLU A 60 -6.13 4.94 -3.91
C GLU A 60 -5.07 4.01 -3.27
N GLU A 61 -5.45 3.34 -2.18
CA GLU A 61 -4.63 2.37 -1.46
C GLU A 61 -5.17 0.94 -1.63
N PRO A 62 -4.33 -0.10 -1.44
CA PRO A 62 -2.88 -0.02 -1.29
C PRO A 62 -2.19 0.31 -2.62
N LYS A 63 -1.04 0.99 -2.56
CA LYS A 63 -0.13 1.25 -3.69
C LYS A 63 0.80 0.08 -4.04
N PHE A 64 1.06 -0.79 -3.07
CA PHE A 64 1.94 -1.95 -3.22
C PHE A 64 1.30 -3.15 -2.53
N ALA A 65 1.41 -4.34 -3.12
CA ALA A 65 0.87 -5.55 -2.54
C ALA A 65 1.88 -6.20 -1.57
N GLY A 66 1.42 -6.70 -0.44
CA GLY A 66 2.24 -7.30 0.62
C GLY A 66 1.81 -6.83 2.01
N ILE A 67 2.42 -7.40 3.05
CA ILE A 67 2.11 -7.09 4.46
C ILE A 67 2.83 -5.83 4.93
N LEU A 68 4.13 -5.72 4.64
CA LEU A 68 4.97 -4.53 4.92
C LEU A 68 5.73 -4.13 3.64
N PRO A 69 5.01 -3.79 2.55
CA PRO A 69 5.63 -3.59 1.26
C PRO A 69 6.61 -2.43 1.30
N ARG A 70 7.83 -2.67 0.80
CA ARG A 70 8.97 -1.75 0.75
C ARG A 70 9.46 -1.23 2.10
N PHE A 71 9.15 -1.91 3.20
CA PHE A 71 9.56 -1.51 4.54
C PHE A 71 11.09 -1.50 4.73
N ASN A 72 11.82 -2.39 4.04
CA ASN A 72 13.24 -2.69 4.25
C ASN A 72 14.21 -1.51 4.01
N HIS A 73 13.73 -0.40 3.44
CA HIS A 73 14.50 0.84 3.25
C HIS A 73 13.70 2.09 3.63
N SER A 74 12.68 1.94 4.48
CA SER A 74 11.93 3.05 5.06
C SER A 74 12.41 3.34 6.47
N TYR A 75 12.25 4.58 6.91
CA TYR A 75 12.37 4.93 8.32
C TYR A 75 10.97 5.23 8.84
N GLU A 76 10.68 4.78 10.06
CA GLU A 76 9.50 5.24 10.77
C GLU A 76 9.58 6.76 11.00
N PRO A 77 8.44 7.45 11.15
CA PRO A 77 8.44 8.88 11.41
C PRO A 77 9.36 9.28 12.58
N ASP A 78 9.97 10.47 12.48
CA ASP A 78 11.00 10.90 13.43
C ASP A 78 10.52 10.84 14.89
N TYR A 79 11.38 10.30 15.77
CA TYR A 79 11.18 10.28 17.21
C TYR A 79 11.99 11.38 17.86
N ARG A 80 11.34 12.17 18.73
CA ARG A 80 12.05 13.04 19.67
C ARG A 80 12.11 12.32 21.00
N VAL A 81 13.31 12.04 21.50
CA VAL A 81 13.51 11.33 22.77
C VAL A 81 14.28 12.17 23.77
N GLN A 82 14.00 11.99 25.05
CA GLN A 82 14.79 12.57 26.11
C GLN A 82 16.10 11.80 26.28
N THR A 83 17.21 12.54 26.35
CA THR A 83 18.55 11.98 26.50
C THR A 83 18.91 11.64 27.95
N GLY A 84 18.04 11.97 28.90
CA GLY A 84 18.29 11.82 30.33
C GLY A 84 19.26 12.85 30.93
N SER A 85 19.68 13.87 30.15
CA SER A 85 20.67 14.87 30.61
C SER A 85 20.15 15.77 31.75
N ARG A 86 18.83 15.90 31.91
CA ARG A 86 18.19 16.64 33.01
C ARG A 86 17.76 15.74 34.16
N ASN A 87 17.15 14.60 33.84
CA ASN A 87 16.79 13.54 34.78
C ASN A 87 17.04 12.19 34.10
N ILE A 88 17.86 11.35 34.70
CA ILE A 88 18.22 10.04 34.14
C ILE A 88 17.01 9.10 34.05
N GLU A 89 15.99 9.30 34.89
CA GLU A 89 14.74 8.53 34.86
C GLU A 89 13.96 8.72 33.55
N ASP A 90 14.19 9.82 32.84
CA ASP A 90 13.55 10.12 31.56
C ASP A 90 14.37 9.63 30.35
N ILE A 91 15.46 8.88 30.54
CA ILE A 91 16.25 8.37 29.41
C ILE A 91 15.40 7.56 28.43
N ALA A 92 15.58 7.82 27.13
CA ALA A 92 14.84 7.20 26.02
C ALA A 92 13.32 7.42 26.02
N LYS A 93 12.79 8.29 26.89
CA LYS A 93 11.37 8.64 26.90
C LYS A 93 11.01 9.41 25.63
N ILE A 94 9.98 8.94 24.93
CA ILE A 94 9.46 9.58 23.71
C ILE A 94 8.71 10.86 24.09
N VAL A 95 9.11 11.97 23.47
CA VAL A 95 8.52 13.31 23.61
C VAL A 95 7.54 13.59 22.47
N SER A 96 7.87 13.17 21.25
CA SER A 96 6.94 13.17 20.11
C SER A 96 7.32 12.12 19.07
N PHE A 97 6.35 11.77 18.22
CA PHE A 97 6.46 10.82 17.12
C PHE A 97 5.82 11.42 15.87
N GLY A 98 6.56 11.50 14.77
CA GLY A 98 6.08 11.96 13.47
C GLY A 98 5.92 13.46 13.29
N GLY A 99 6.68 14.26 14.06
CA GLY A 99 6.62 15.73 14.05
C GLY A 99 5.87 16.27 15.26
#